data_AF-A0A954HPQ3-F1
#
_entry.id   AF-A0A954HPQ3-F1
#
_cell.length_a   1.000
_cell.length_b   1.000
_cell.length_c   1.000
_cell.angle_alpha   90.00
_cell.angle_beta   90.00
_cell.angle_gamma   90.00
#
_symmetry.space_group_name_H-M   'P 1'
#
loop_
_entity.id
_entity.type
_entity.pdbx_description
1 polymer ?
#
loop_
_entity_poly.entity_id
_entity_poly.type
_entity_poly.pdbx_seq_one_letter_code
_entity_poly.pdbx_strand_id
1 'polypeptide(L)'
;AEGWLSVVGAGCEMDDSPLAKRSVLRVTLSSLETPEARRFVARYLKSLYVPRTAFTDDTPDRIVKCAQGNMAALTRLCELVDVARQAESDVVVDGDSLDRLSAEILCR
;
A
#
# COMPACT_ATOMS: atom_id res chain seq x y z
N ALA A 1 -13.46 3.25 1.00
CA ALA A 1 -13.43 3.53 2.45
C ALA A 1 -12.55 4.73 2.68
N GLU A 2 -13.13 5.85 3.13
CA GLU A 2 -12.37 7.05 3.52
C GLU A 2 -11.75 6.79 4.90
N GLY A 3 -10.42 6.88 4.99
CA GLY A 3 -9.68 6.75 6.24
C GLY A 3 -9.27 8.12 6.76
N TRP A 4 -9.63 8.45 8.00
CA TRP A 4 -9.19 9.68 8.66
C TRP A 4 -7.94 9.37 9.49
N LEU A 5 -6.82 10.00 9.15
CA LEU A 5 -5.57 9.87 9.92
C LEU A 5 -5.38 11.16 10.74
N SER A 6 -5.57 11.06 12.07
CA SER A 6 -5.33 12.19 12.98
C SER A 6 -3.85 12.21 13.37
N VAL A 7 -3.09 13.15 12.82
CA VAL A 7 -1.70 13.39 13.23
C VAL A 7 -1.73 14.36 14.42
N VAL A 8 -1.57 13.84 15.63
CA VAL A 8 -1.30 14.68 16.81
C VAL A 8 0.17 15.02 16.78
N GLY A 9 0.52 16.25 16.40
CA GLY A 9 1.86 16.77 16.57
C GLY A 9 2.19 16.79 18.06
N ALA A 10 3.16 15.99 18.50
CA ALA A 10 3.73 16.11 19.83
C ALA A 10 4.47 17.46 19.89
N GLY A 11 3.91 18.40 20.64
CA GLY A 11 4.61 19.64 20.96
C GLY A 11 5.87 19.28 21.74
N CYS A 12 7.02 19.77 21.26
CA CYS A 12 8.26 19.77 22.02
C CYS A 12 8.01 20.49 23.36
N GLU A 13 8.42 19.86 24.46
CA GLU A 13 8.18 20.32 25.82
C GLU A 13 8.75 21.73 26.03
N MET A 14 7.88 22.71 26.29
CA MET A 14 8.25 23.96 26.95
C MET A 14 7.05 24.53 27.73
N ASP A 15 7.26 24.58 29.05
CA ASP A 15 6.57 25.33 30.11
C ASP A 15 5.05 25.21 30.30
N ASP A 16 4.67 25.01 31.57
CA ASP A 16 3.33 25.02 32.12
C ASP A 16 2.57 26.32 31.74
N SER A 17 1.89 26.29 30.60
CA SER A 17 0.95 27.32 30.17
C SER A 17 -0.44 26.69 30.01
N PRO A 18 -1.50 27.23 30.67
CA PRO A 18 -2.84 26.62 30.70
C PRO A 18 -3.60 26.72 29.35
N LEU A 19 -2.90 27.09 28.27
CA LEU A 19 -3.42 27.20 26.91
C LEU A 19 -2.39 26.63 25.91
N ALA A 20 -1.96 25.38 26.10
CA ALA A 20 -1.42 24.61 24.97
C ALA A 20 -2.57 24.37 23.98
N LYS A 21 -2.86 25.36 23.11
CA LYS A 21 -3.81 25.25 22.01
C LYS A 21 -3.35 24.08 21.14
N ARG A 22 -4.00 22.92 21.32
CA ARG A 22 -3.82 21.76 20.46
C ARG A 22 -4.33 22.13 19.08
N SER A 23 -3.40 22.51 18.20
CA SER A 23 -3.68 22.71 16.78
C SER A 23 -3.98 21.35 16.15
N VAL A 24 -5.25 21.06 15.90
CA VAL A 24 -5.67 19.83 15.22
C VAL A 24 -5.59 20.08 13.72
N LEU A 25 -4.58 19.53 13.06
CA LEU A 25 -4.51 19.47 11.60
C LEU A 25 -5.39 18.29 11.13
N ARG A 26 -6.44 18.58 10.38
CA ARG A 26 -7.24 17.55 9.69
C ARG A 26 -6.63 17.30 8.33
N VAL A 27 -6.10 16.08 8.12
CA VAL A 27 -5.58 15.63 6.83
C VAL A 27 -6.60 14.67 6.23
N THR A 28 -7.07 15.00 5.03
CA THR A 28 -7.93 14.10 4.24
C THR A 28 -7.03 13.25 3.35
N LEU A 29 -7.15 11.93 3.44
CA LEU A 29 -6.45 11.01 2.55
C LEU A 29 -7.39 10.63 1.39
N SER A 30 -6.98 10.97 0.18
CA SER A 30 -7.68 10.58 -1.05
C SER A 30 -7.19 9.22 -1.54
N SER A 31 -8.04 8.56 -2.34
CA SER A 31 -7.59 7.41 -3.14
C SER A 31 -6.45 7.84 -4.06
N LEU A 32 -5.45 6.98 -4.25
CA LEU A 32 -4.35 7.28 -5.16
C LEU A 32 -4.82 7.23 -6.62
N GLU A 33 -4.39 8.21 -7.40
CA GLU A 33 -4.55 8.13 -8.85
C GLU A 33 -3.66 7.02 -9.43
N THR A 34 -4.04 6.47 -10.60
CA THR A 34 -3.31 5.36 -11.25
C THR A 34 -1.79 5.58 -11.36
N PRO A 35 -1.28 6.77 -11.76
CA PRO A 35 0.16 7.01 -11.83
C PRO A 35 0.84 6.97 -10.45
N GLU A 36 0.17 7.46 -9.42
CA GLU A 36 0.68 7.48 -8.04
C GLU A 36 0.66 6.09 -7.42
N ALA A 37 -0.44 5.35 -7.63
CA ALA A 37 -0.59 3.96 -7.21
C ALA A 37 0.48 3.07 -7.87
N ARG A 38 0.77 3.25 -9.17
CA ARG A 38 1.84 2.51 -9.86
C ARG A 38 3.21 2.80 -9.26
N ARG A 39 3.52 4.07 -8.97
CA ARG A 39 4.77 4.46 -8.30
C ARG A 39 4.85 3.87 -6.89
N PHE A 40 3.75 3.86 -6.16
CA PHE A 40 3.66 3.25 -4.84
C PHE A 40 3.98 1.76 -4.90
N VAL A 41 3.31 0.99 -5.76
CA VAL A 41 3.54 -0.44 -5.95
C VAL A 41 5.00 -0.74 -6.29
N ALA A 42 5.58 -0.02 -7.25
CA ALA A 42 6.98 -0.21 -7.65
C ALA A 42 7.96 0.04 -6.49
N ARG A 43 7.72 1.09 -5.68
CA ARG A 43 8.55 1.39 -4.50
C ARG A 43 8.34 0.39 -3.38
N TYR A 44 7.12 -0.06 -3.17
CA TYR A 44 6.77 -0.95 -2.07
C TYR A 44 7.31 -2.37 -2.31
N LEU A 45 7.15 -2.92 -3.52
CA LEU A 45 7.79 -4.20 -3.91
C LEU A 45 9.31 -4.15 -3.76
N LYS A 46 9.93 -3.02 -4.14
CA LYS A 46 11.36 -2.80 -3.92
C LYS A 46 11.72 -2.79 -2.43
N SER A 47 10.89 -2.19 -1.56
CA SER A 47 11.12 -2.17 -0.12
C SER A 47 10.95 -3.53 0.55
N LEU A 48 10.13 -4.40 -0.03
CA LEU A 48 9.99 -5.81 0.37
C LEU A 48 11.11 -6.70 -0.19
N TYR A 49 12.10 -6.12 -0.90
CA TYR A 49 13.17 -6.86 -1.57
C TYR A 49 12.67 -7.91 -2.58
N VAL A 50 11.49 -7.69 -3.18
CA VAL A 50 10.96 -8.56 -4.23
C VAL A 50 11.76 -8.29 -5.52
N PRO A 51 12.53 -9.26 -6.04
CA PRO A 51 13.30 -9.08 -7.25
C PRO A 51 12.37 -8.96 -8.45
N ARG A 52 12.80 -8.24 -9.48
CA ARG A 52 12.02 -8.06 -10.71
C ARG A 52 11.72 -9.35 -11.47
N THR A 53 12.44 -10.42 -11.18
CA THR A 53 12.23 -11.76 -11.76
C THR A 53 11.07 -12.51 -11.11
N ALA A 54 10.58 -12.08 -9.95
CA ALA A 54 9.50 -12.75 -9.23
C ALA A 54 8.09 -12.42 -9.76
N PHE A 55 7.98 -11.51 -10.73
CA PHE A 55 6.70 -11.11 -11.31
C PHE A 55 6.85 -10.62 -12.75
N THR A 56 5.76 -10.71 -13.51
CA THR A 56 5.71 -10.24 -14.91
C THR A 56 5.56 -8.72 -15.01
N ASP A 57 5.88 -8.15 -16.17
CA ASP A 57 5.83 -6.69 -16.37
C ASP A 57 4.42 -6.08 -16.22
N ASP A 58 3.37 -6.85 -16.44
CA ASP A 58 1.98 -6.43 -16.25
C ASP A 58 1.48 -6.55 -14.79
N THR A 59 2.22 -7.27 -13.92
CA THR A 59 1.80 -7.49 -12.52
C THR A 59 1.58 -6.17 -11.75
N PRO A 60 2.47 -5.16 -11.80
CA PRO A 60 2.22 -3.89 -11.12
C PRO A 60 0.95 -3.18 -11.58
N ASP A 61 0.60 -3.29 -12.86
CA ASP A 61 -0.60 -2.68 -13.42
C ASP A 61 -1.87 -3.40 -12.98
N ARG A 62 -1.79 -4.73 -12.86
CA ARG A 62 -2.86 -5.55 -12.29
C ARG A 62 -3.08 -5.22 -10.82
N ILE A 63 -2.02 -5.07 -10.02
CA ILE A 63 -2.12 -4.64 -8.62
C ILE A 63 -2.88 -3.30 -8.52
N VAL A 64 -2.48 -2.31 -9.32
CA VAL A 64 -3.13 -0.99 -9.33
C VAL A 64 -4.60 -1.08 -9.74
N LYS A 65 -4.90 -1.86 -10.77
CA LYS A 65 -6.26 -2.07 -11.28
C LYS A 65 -7.15 -2.74 -10.23
N CYS A 66 -6.67 -3.79 -9.56
CA CYS A 66 -7.42 -4.52 -8.54
C CYS A 66 -7.62 -3.69 -7.27
N ALA A 67 -6.62 -2.91 -6.86
CA ALA A 67 -6.72 -2.11 -5.64
C ALA A 67 -7.57 -0.84 -5.80
N GLN A 68 -7.80 -0.36 -7.03
CA GLN A 68 -8.61 0.83 -7.33
C GLN A 68 -8.20 2.07 -6.50
N GLY A 69 -6.89 2.24 -6.30
CA GLY A 69 -6.30 3.35 -5.53
C GLY A 69 -6.41 3.22 -4.00
N ASN A 70 -6.99 2.13 -3.48
CA ASN A 70 -7.01 1.85 -2.05
C ASN A 70 -5.63 1.38 -1.57
N MET A 71 -4.99 2.18 -0.71
CA MET A 71 -3.67 1.90 -0.15
C MET A 71 -3.56 0.56 0.57
N ALA A 72 -4.56 0.17 1.37
CA ALA A 72 -4.54 -1.09 2.09
C ALA A 72 -4.58 -2.29 1.13
N ALA A 73 -5.36 -2.17 0.04
CA ALA A 73 -5.41 -3.18 -1.00
C ALA A 73 -4.08 -3.24 -1.79
N LEU A 74 -3.49 -2.08 -2.15
CA LEU A 74 -2.19 -2.02 -2.81
C LEU A 74 -1.10 -2.72 -1.99
N THR A 75 -1.03 -2.40 -0.70
CA THR A 75 -0.08 -3.00 0.25
C THR A 75 -0.26 -4.51 0.33
N ARG A 76 -1.49 -4.98 0.56
CA ARG A 76 -1.79 -6.40 0.75
C ARG A 76 -1.50 -7.21 -0.51
N LEU A 77 -1.81 -6.67 -1.69
CA LEU A 77 -1.49 -7.33 -2.96
C LEU A 77 0.03 -7.43 -3.19
N CYS A 78 0.82 -6.42 -2.81
CA CYS A 78 2.27 -6.50 -2.89
C CYS A 78 2.86 -7.52 -1.91
N GLU A 79 2.31 -7.61 -0.70
CA GLU A 79 2.71 -8.60 0.30
C GLU A 79 2.46 -10.02 -0.19
N LEU A 80 1.35 -10.27 -0.91
CA LEU A 80 1.09 -11.58 -1.49
C LEU A 80 2.12 -11.98 -2.55
N VAL A 81 2.58 -11.02 -3.36
CA VAL A 81 3.66 -11.30 -4.33
C VAL A 81 4.93 -11.75 -3.59
N ASP A 82 5.27 -11.09 -2.48
CA ASP A 82 6.41 -11.50 -1.67
C ASP A 82 6.18 -12.86 -0.99
N VAL A 83 4.99 -13.11 -0.43
CA VAL A 83 4.63 -14.40 0.19
C VAL A 83 4.71 -15.54 -0.84
N ALA A 84 4.19 -15.35 -2.04
CA ALA A 84 4.25 -16.34 -3.11
C ALA A 84 5.70 -16.69 -3.48
N ARG A 85 6.56 -15.67 -3.62
CA ARG A 85 7.99 -15.83 -3.87
C ARG A 85 8.71 -16.52 -2.71
N GLN A 86 8.34 -16.23 -1.46
CA GLN A 86 8.97 -16.85 -0.28
C GLN A 86 8.54 -18.31 -0.12
N ALA A 87 7.30 -18.64 -0.47
CA ALA A 87 6.80 -20.01 -0.46
C ALA A 87 7.50 -20.87 -1.52
N GLU A 88 7.77 -20.29 -2.70
CA GLU A 88 8.42 -21.00 -3.79
C GLU A 88 9.34 -20.05 -4.58
N SER A 89 10.65 -20.25 -4.46
CA SER A 89 11.67 -19.32 -4.98
C SER A 89 11.65 -19.15 -6.49
N ASP A 90 11.10 -20.13 -7.21
CA ASP A 90 11.08 -20.21 -8.67
C ASP A 90 9.74 -19.73 -9.26
N VAL A 91 8.77 -19.35 -8.40
CA VAL A 91 7.48 -18.85 -8.87
C VAL A 91 7.61 -17.42 -9.39
N VAL A 92 7.09 -17.23 -10.61
CA VAL A 92 6.85 -15.93 -11.20
C VAL A 92 5.36 -15.64 -11.08
N VAL A 93 4.99 -14.60 -10.33
CA VAL A 93 3.61 -14.16 -10.23
C VAL A 93 3.23 -13.44 -11.53
N ASP A 94 2.31 -14.03 -12.29
CA ASP A 94 1.72 -13.39 -13.46
C ASP A 94 0.41 -12.67 -13.10
N GLY A 95 -0.08 -11.86 -14.05
CA GLY A 95 -1.31 -11.09 -13.87
C GLY A 95 -2.55 -11.95 -13.61
N ASP A 96 -2.66 -13.14 -14.21
CA ASP A 96 -3.81 -14.02 -14.05
C ASP A 96 -3.82 -14.73 -12.68
N SER A 97 -2.64 -15.06 -12.15
CA SER A 97 -2.47 -15.59 -10.79
C SER A 97 -2.78 -14.51 -9.76
N LEU A 98 -2.37 -13.27 -10.01
CA LEU A 98 -2.72 -12.13 -9.17
C LEU A 98 -4.23 -11.85 -9.20
N ASP A 99 -4.88 -11.88 -10.36
CA ASP A 99 -6.33 -11.68 -10.47
C ASP A 99 -7.09 -12.73 -9.62
N ARG A 100 -6.67 -14.01 -9.68
CA ARG A 100 -7.21 -15.10 -8.86
C ARG A 100 -7.01 -14.85 -7.36
N LEU A 101 -5.79 -14.52 -6.94
CA LEU A 101 -5.47 -14.21 -5.54
C LEU A 101 -6.25 -12.98 -5.04
N SER A 102 -6.42 -11.98 -5.90
CA SER A 102 -7.14 -10.76 -5.56
C SER A 102 -8.64 -11.00 -5.34
N ALA A 103 -9.26 -11.88 -6.14
CA ALA A 103 -10.66 -12.27 -5.96
C ALA A 103 -10.91 -12.98 -4.62
N GLU A 104 -9.97 -13.81 -4.16
CA GLU A 104 -10.09 -14.49 -2.87
C GLU A 104 -9.94 -13.56 -1.66
N ILE A 105 -9.20 -12.46 -1.82
CA ILE A 105 -8.80 -11.57 -0.72
C ILE A 105 -9.63 -10.29 -0.64
N LEU A 106 -10.08 -9.76 -1.78
CA LEU A 106 -10.89 -8.54 -1.84
C LEU A 106 -12.39 -8.80 -1.68
N CYS A 107 -12.85 -10.05 -1.82
CA CYS A 107 -14.24 -10.44 -1.58
C CYS A 107 -14.53 -10.91 -0.14
N ARG A 108 -13.53 -10.87 0.76
CA ARG A 108 -13.66 -11.15 2.20
C ARG A 108 -13.58 -9.87 3.01
#